data_AF-A0AAP3EMR1-F1
#
_entry.id   AF-A0AAP3EMR1-F1
#
_cell.length_a   1.000
_cell.length_b   1.000
_cell.length_c   1.000
_cell.angle_alpha   90.00
_cell.angle_beta   90.00
_cell.angle_gamma   90.00
#
_symmetry.space_group_name_H-M   'P 1'
#
loop_
_entity.id
_entity.type
_entity.pdbx_description
1 polymer ?
#
loop_
_entity_poly.entity_id
_entity_poly.type
_entity_poly.pdbx_seq_one_letter_code
_entity_poly.pdbx_strand_id
1 'polypeptide(L)'
;PDVFYTPGGQSAPEPSPLDRRMFSRKVRHVGDRVAAVVAESEAIALAALKLIEVEYQVLPAVMTIDEAMAPNAPLVHDEPIVYMAVAPADL
;
A
#
# COMPACT_ATOMS: atom_id res chain seq x y z
N PRO A 1 12.02 4.87 -1.00
CA PRO A 1 10.57 4.60 -1.16
C PRO A 1 10.25 3.11 -1.37
N ASP A 2 11.24 2.30 -1.78
CA ASP A 2 11.05 0.88 -2.17
C ASP A 2 11.21 -0.15 -1.04
N VAL A 3 11.50 0.30 0.18
CA VAL A 3 11.60 -0.59 1.35
C VAL A 3 10.18 -0.96 1.80
N PHE A 4 9.94 -2.25 1.97
CA PHE A 4 8.68 -2.74 2.52
C PHE A 4 8.61 -2.49 4.02
N TYR A 5 7.44 -2.10 4.51
CA TYR A 5 7.13 -1.93 5.92
C TYR A 5 5.69 -2.34 6.19
N THR A 6 5.33 -2.42 7.47
CA THR A 6 3.95 -2.63 7.92
C THR A 6 3.48 -1.46 8.78
N PRO A 7 2.24 -0.96 8.61
CA PRO A 7 1.68 0.06 9.49
C PRO A 7 1.12 -0.54 10.79
N GLY A 8 1.11 -1.87 10.96
CA GLY A 8 0.52 -2.57 12.11
C GLY A 8 1.13 -2.19 13.46
N GLY A 9 2.39 -1.74 13.46
CA GLY A 9 3.05 -1.15 14.62
C GLY A 9 3.05 -2.04 15.86
N GLN A 10 3.31 -3.34 15.71
CA GLN A 10 3.30 -4.29 16.82
C GLN A 10 4.67 -4.36 17.52
N SER A 11 4.69 -4.96 18.71
CA SER A 11 5.92 -5.13 19.49
C SER A 11 6.93 -6.04 18.77
N ALA A 12 8.23 -5.76 18.93
CA ALA A 12 9.28 -6.59 18.37
C ALA A 12 9.33 -8.00 19.02
N PRO A 13 9.57 -9.08 18.24
CA PRO A 13 9.68 -9.07 16.79
C PRO A 13 8.31 -8.84 16.13
N GLU A 14 8.25 -7.94 15.14
CA GLU A 14 7.02 -7.62 14.40
C GLU A 14 6.53 -8.86 13.65
N PRO A 15 5.38 -9.44 14.02
CA PRO A 15 4.90 -10.68 13.42
C PRO A 15 4.15 -10.45 12.10
N SER A 16 3.73 -9.23 11.80
CA SER A 16 2.96 -8.91 10.60
C SER A 16 3.84 -8.94 9.35
N PRO A 17 3.28 -9.27 8.18
CA PRO A 17 4.00 -9.11 6.92
C PRO A 17 4.34 -7.65 6.64
N LEU A 18 5.50 -7.42 6.06
CA LEU A 18 5.87 -6.17 5.41
C LEU A 18 5.24 -6.17 4.00
N ASP A 19 4.07 -5.57 3.88
CA ASP A 19 3.18 -5.67 2.71
C ASP A 19 2.96 -4.32 1.99
N ARG A 20 3.60 -3.25 2.48
CA ARG A 20 3.45 -1.90 1.92
C ARG A 20 4.79 -1.24 1.61
N ARG A 21 4.80 -0.43 0.56
CA ARG A 21 5.87 0.54 0.27
C ARG A 21 5.38 1.95 0.57
N MET A 22 6.29 2.93 0.65
CA MET A 22 5.90 4.31 0.95
C MET A 22 4.98 4.86 -0.15
N PHE A 23 5.29 4.52 -1.41
CA PHE A 23 4.45 4.74 -2.59
C PHE A 23 4.34 3.40 -3.34
N SER A 24 3.26 2.66 -3.11
CA SER A 24 2.99 1.42 -3.85
C SER A 24 2.54 1.71 -5.27
N ARG A 25 2.81 0.80 -6.21
CA ARG A 25 2.35 0.96 -7.61
C ARG A 25 0.85 0.69 -7.76
N LYS A 26 0.30 -0.14 -6.87
CA LYS A 26 -1.12 -0.44 -6.77
C LYS A 26 -1.67 0.16 -5.47
N VAL A 27 -2.68 1.01 -5.60
CA VAL A 27 -3.43 1.55 -4.45
C VAL A 27 -4.58 0.61 -4.13
N ARG A 28 -4.82 0.38 -2.83
CA ARG A 28 -5.77 -0.62 -2.33
C ARG A 28 -7.00 0.04 -1.72
N HIS A 29 -6.88 1.27 -1.23
CA HIS A 29 -7.99 2.03 -0.70
C HIS A 29 -7.81 3.54 -0.90
N VAL A 30 -8.91 4.28 -0.75
CA VAL A 30 -8.87 5.75 -0.67
C VAL A 30 -7.97 6.15 0.51
N GLY A 31 -7.05 7.09 0.28
CA GLY A 31 -6.08 7.54 1.27
C GLY A 31 -4.70 6.85 1.18
N ASP A 32 -4.52 5.86 0.30
CA ASP A 32 -3.18 5.37 -0.01
C ASP A 32 -2.30 6.47 -0.63
N ARG A 33 -1.03 6.49 -0.23
CA ARG A 33 -0.05 7.48 -0.70
C ARG A 33 0.45 7.11 -2.09
N VAL A 34 0.41 8.09 -2.99
CA VAL A 34 0.86 7.92 -4.40
C VAL A 34 2.16 8.67 -4.72
N ALA A 35 2.37 9.81 -4.07
CA ALA A 35 3.56 10.64 -4.25
C ALA A 35 3.75 11.54 -3.01
N ALA A 36 4.92 12.19 -2.92
CA ALA A 36 5.16 13.28 -1.99
C ALA A 36 5.96 14.39 -2.68
N VAL A 37 5.79 15.61 -2.17
CA VAL A 37 6.57 16.78 -2.56
C VAL A 37 7.41 17.22 -1.38
N VAL A 38 8.68 17.51 -1.64
CA VAL A 38 9.59 18.14 -0.67
C VAL A 38 9.99 19.49 -1.25
N ALA A 39 9.85 20.56 -0.47
CA ALA A 39 10.18 21.92 -0.87
C ALA A 39 10.68 22.74 0.32
N GLU A 40 11.30 23.89 0.04
CA GLU A 40 11.85 24.79 1.06
C GLU A 40 10.79 25.45 1.95
N SER A 41 9.55 25.51 1.49
CA SER A 41 8.41 25.99 2.27
C SER A 41 7.14 25.22 1.95
N GLU A 42 6.22 25.22 2.91
CA GLU A 42 4.89 24.61 2.76
C GLU A 42 4.12 25.22 1.58
N ALA A 43 4.23 26.53 1.37
CA ALA A 43 3.56 27.22 0.26
C ALA A 43 4.01 26.67 -1.11
N ILE A 44 5.31 26.42 -1.28
CA ILE A 44 5.85 25.81 -2.51
C ILE A 44 5.38 24.36 -2.63
N ALA A 45 5.43 23.58 -1.55
CA ALA A 45 4.99 22.19 -1.55
C ALA A 45 3.52 22.05 -1.95
N LEU A 46 2.64 22.87 -1.38
CA LEU A 46 1.20 22.89 -1.69
C LEU A 46 0.92 23.34 -3.13
N ALA A 47 1.69 24.30 -3.65
CA ALA A 47 1.57 24.71 -5.05
C ALA A 47 1.97 23.58 -6.00
N ALA A 48 3.09 22.91 -5.73
CA ALA A 48 3.59 21.79 -6.54
C ALA A 48 2.72 20.54 -6.44
N LEU A 49 2.09 20.26 -5.27
CA LEU A 49 1.15 19.15 -5.13
C LEU A 49 -0.03 19.24 -6.11
N LYS A 50 -0.49 20.45 -6.44
CA LYS A 50 -1.59 20.68 -7.40
C LYS A 50 -1.19 20.38 -8.86
N LEU A 51 0.12 20.28 -9.14
CA LEU A 51 0.64 19.98 -10.47
C LEU A 51 0.81 18.47 -10.70
N ILE A 52 0.62 17.65 -9.67
CA ILE A 52 0.72 16.21 -9.80
C ILE A 52 -0.55 15.69 -10.47
N GLU A 53 -0.39 15.14 -11.67
CA GLU A 53 -1.40 14.37 -12.36
C GLU A 53 -1.11 12.88 -12.18
N VAL A 54 -2.12 12.11 -11.79
CA VAL A 54 -2.00 10.66 -11.58
C VAL A 54 -3.01 9.95 -12.46
N GLU A 55 -2.52 9.08 -13.32
CA GLU A 55 -3.33 8.20 -14.14
C GLU A 55 -3.46 6.84 -13.46
N TYR A 56 -4.69 6.35 -13.33
CA TYR A 56 -4.99 5.06 -12.71
C TYR A 56 -5.57 4.11 -13.73
N GLN A 57 -5.07 2.88 -13.74
CA GLN A 57 -5.83 1.74 -14.25
C GLN A 57 -6.82 1.32 -13.17
N VAL A 58 -8.10 1.59 -13.38
CA VAL A 58 -9.15 1.21 -12.42
C VAL A 58 -9.31 -0.32 -12.41
N LEU A 59 -9.21 -0.91 -11.23
CA LEU A 59 -9.41 -2.35 -11.00
C LEU A 59 -10.73 -2.59 -10.25
N PRO A 60 -11.36 -3.77 -10.40
CA PRO A 60 -12.53 -4.13 -9.60
C PRO A 60 -12.21 -4.08 -8.10
N ALA A 61 -13.04 -3.36 -7.34
CA ALA A 61 -12.91 -3.28 -5.90
C ALA A 61 -13.54 -4.51 -5.23
N VAL A 62 -12.99 -4.90 -4.07
CA VAL A 62 -13.53 -5.94 -3.19
C VAL A 62 -13.90 -5.25 -1.88
N MET A 63 -15.19 -5.27 -1.55
CA MET A 63 -15.78 -4.51 -0.45
C MET A 63 -16.37 -5.42 0.64
N THR A 64 -16.48 -6.72 0.39
CA THR A 64 -17.02 -7.70 1.34
C THR A 64 -16.14 -8.93 1.47
N ILE A 65 -16.32 -9.67 2.56
CA ILE A 65 -15.62 -10.95 2.78
C ILE A 65 -16.06 -11.97 1.72
N ASP A 66 -17.35 -12.03 1.39
CA ASP A 66 -17.87 -12.96 0.39
C ASP A 66 -17.28 -12.70 -1.00
N GLU A 67 -17.13 -11.43 -1.39
CA GLU A 67 -16.44 -11.05 -2.63
C GLU A 67 -14.95 -11.45 -2.62
N ALA A 68 -14.27 -11.32 -1.48
CA ALA A 68 -12.87 -11.70 -1.34
C ALA A 68 -12.66 -13.22 -1.43
N MET A 69 -13.64 -14.00 -0.96
CA MET A 69 -13.60 -15.46 -0.95
C MET A 69 -14.08 -16.10 -2.27
N ALA A 70 -14.60 -15.29 -3.21
CA ALA A 70 -15.07 -15.80 -4.49
C ALA A 70 -13.92 -16.43 -5.30
N PRO A 71 -14.16 -17.53 -6.06
CA PRO A 71 -13.11 -18.19 -6.85
C PRO A 71 -12.40 -17.28 -7.86
N ASN A 72 -13.04 -16.20 -8.27
CA ASN A 72 -12.56 -15.21 -9.22
C ASN A 72 -12.31 -13.83 -8.59
N ALA A 73 -12.17 -13.77 -7.26
CA ALA A 73 -11.86 -12.53 -6.56
C ALA A 73 -10.55 -11.92 -7.11
N PRO A 74 -10.49 -10.61 -7.36
CA PRO A 74 -9.26 -9.98 -7.80
C PRO A 74 -8.21 -10.08 -6.68
N LEU A 75 -7.00 -10.50 -7.04
CA LEU A 75 -5.89 -10.59 -6.09
C LEU A 75 -5.49 -9.18 -5.65
N VAL A 76 -5.75 -8.81 -4.40
CA VAL A 76 -5.45 -7.47 -3.86
C VAL A 76 -3.96 -7.31 -3.55
N HIS A 77 -3.36 -8.32 -2.90
CA HIS A 77 -1.93 -8.36 -2.55
C HIS A 77 -1.17 -9.23 -3.58
N ASP A 78 -0.73 -8.60 -4.65
CA ASP A 78 0.05 -9.18 -5.76
C ASP A 78 1.53 -8.78 -5.73
N GLU A 79 1.97 -8.17 -4.64
CA GLU A 79 3.36 -7.78 -4.38
C GLU A 79 4.03 -8.78 -3.41
N PRO A 80 5.37 -8.86 -3.37
CA PRO A 80 6.06 -9.72 -2.41
C PRO A 80 5.63 -9.43 -0.96
N ILE A 81 5.29 -10.50 -0.24
CA ILE A 81 4.99 -10.47 1.18
C ILE A 81 6.26 -10.90 1.92
N VAL A 82 6.86 -10.00 2.70
CA VAL A 82 8.11 -10.27 3.42
C VAL A 82 7.84 -10.38 4.91
N TYR A 83 8.38 -11.41 5.56
CA TYR A 83 8.33 -11.55 7.02
C TYR A 83 9.71 -11.29 7.61
N MET A 84 9.78 -10.48 8.66
CA MET A 84 11.00 -10.29 9.45
C MET A 84 11.19 -11.44 10.45
N ALA A 85 10.09 -12.01 10.93
CA ALA A 85 10.05 -13.18 11.79
C ALA A 85 9.72 -14.44 10.95
N VAL A 86 9.12 -15.45 11.59
CA VAL A 86 8.68 -16.68 10.91
C VAL A 86 7.38 -16.39 10.15
N ALA A 87 7.38 -16.68 8.85
CA ALA A 87 6.17 -16.66 8.04
C ALA A 87 5.19 -17.76 8.50
N PRO A 88 3.86 -17.51 8.49
CA PRO A 88 2.85 -18.54 8.67
C PRO A 88 3.08 -19.77 7.77
N ALA A 89 2.73 -20.95 8.28
CA ALA A 89 2.97 -22.22 7.58
C ALA A 89 2.05 -22.43 6.35
N ASP A 90 1.03 -21.60 6.20
CA ASP A 90 -0.07 -21.70 5.25
C ASP A 90 -0.09 -20.57 4.20
N LEU A 91 1.05 -19.89 3.99
CA LEU A 91 1.25 -18.91 2.91
C LEU A 91 1.40 -19.54 1.53
#